data_AF-A0A7S0EXI2-F1
#
_entry.id   AF-A0A7S0EXI2-F1
#
_cell.length_a   1.000
_cell.length_b   1.000
_cell.length_c   1.000
_cell.angle_alpha   90.00
_cell.angle_beta   90.00
_cell.angle_gamma   90.00
#
_symmetry.space_group_name_H-M   'P 1'
#
loop_
_entity.id
_entity.type
_entity.pdbx_description
1 polymer ?
#
loop_
_entity_poly.entity_id
_entity_poly.type
_entity_poly.pdbx_seq_one_letter_code
_entity_poly.pdbx_strand_id
1 'polypeptide(L)'
;HFERHGARFGVTFEVLPPGSSLDAAMETAEPFFRVELPSGEHLLHRMANNSRKHPLQFGREVVANILGKPELKDWKKCLPKPTAERQGTEEQLEGLVKDEFKALFAPFDPMQ
;
A
#
# COMPACT_ATOMS: atom_id res chain seq x y z
N HIS A 1 -9.05 8.50 6.33
CA HIS A 1 -8.55 7.28 7.00
C HIS A 1 -7.08 7.37 7.35
N PHE A 2 -6.21 7.75 6.40
CA PHE A 2 -4.78 7.93 6.62
C PHE A 2 -4.44 8.95 7.71
N GLU A 3 -5.01 10.16 7.69
CA GLU A 3 -4.73 11.20 8.69
C GLU A 3 -5.10 10.75 10.11
N ARG A 4 -6.31 10.18 10.29
CA ARG A 4 -6.79 9.69 11.58
C ARG A 4 -5.91 8.55 12.14
N HIS A 5 -5.47 7.62 11.31
CA HIS A 5 -4.55 6.56 11.74
C HIS A 5 -3.16 7.12 12.02
N GLY A 6 -2.69 8.05 11.18
CA GLY A 6 -1.40 8.72 11.26
C GLY A 6 -1.21 9.51 12.55
N ALA A 7 -2.24 10.24 12.99
CA ALA A 7 -2.21 11.01 14.24
C ALA A 7 -1.80 10.18 15.46
N ARG A 8 -2.14 8.88 15.49
CA ARG A 8 -1.75 7.95 16.57
C ARG A 8 -0.25 7.69 16.64
N PHE A 9 0.44 7.84 15.51
CA PHE A 9 1.88 7.63 15.35
C PHE A 9 2.67 8.93 15.19
N GLY A 10 2.02 10.10 15.27
CA GLY A 10 2.65 11.39 14.97
C GLY A 10 2.93 11.58 13.48
N VAL A 11 2.20 10.86 12.61
CA VAL A 11 2.29 10.99 11.15
C VAL A 11 1.25 12.01 10.68
N THR A 12 1.72 13.09 10.08
CA THR A 12 0.92 14.17 9.48
C THR A 12 1.13 14.21 7.97
N PHE A 13 0.14 14.68 7.23
CA PHE A 13 0.16 14.71 5.77
C PHE A 13 0.02 16.14 5.24
N GLU A 14 0.82 16.46 4.24
CA GLU A 14 0.60 17.56 3.31
C GLU A 14 -0.25 17.03 2.14
N VAL A 15 -1.28 17.77 1.73
CA VAL A 15 -2.11 17.41 0.58
C VAL A 15 -1.56 18.11 -0.65
N LEU A 16 -1.21 17.32 -1.67
CA LEU A 16 -0.74 17.80 -2.96
C LEU A 16 -1.84 17.63 -4.01
N PRO A 17 -2.05 18.62 -4.89
CA PRO A 17 -3.07 18.55 -5.93
C PRO A 17 -2.75 17.46 -6.97
N PRO A 18 -3.75 17.01 -7.75
CA PRO A 18 -3.54 16.04 -8.82
C PRO A 18 -2.48 16.50 -9.82
N GLY A 19 -1.65 15.55 -10.27
CA GLY A 19 -0.55 15.82 -11.21
C GLY A 19 0.70 16.45 -10.58
N SER A 20 0.74 16.61 -9.26
CA SER A 20 1.95 17.06 -8.57
C SER A 20 3.09 16.06 -8.75
N SER A 21 4.25 16.56 -9.19
CA SER A 21 5.47 15.77 -9.22
C SER A 21 6.08 15.69 -7.82
N LEU A 22 6.56 14.49 -7.46
CA LEU A 22 7.30 14.28 -6.21
C LEU A 22 8.59 15.11 -6.19
N ASP A 23 9.28 15.22 -7.32
CA ASP A 23 10.53 16.00 -7.43
C ASP A 23 10.28 17.49 -7.22
N ALA A 24 9.14 18.00 -7.67
CA ALA A 24 8.75 19.39 -7.43
C ALA A 24 8.32 19.62 -5.96
N ALA A 25 7.75 18.58 -5.33
CA ALA A 25 7.31 18.63 -3.94
C ALA A 25 8.43 18.34 -2.94
N MET A 26 9.64 17.96 -3.36
CA MET A 26 10.74 17.62 -2.46
C MET A 26 12.01 18.37 -2.86
N GLU A 27 12.38 19.38 -2.07
CA GLU A 27 13.61 20.17 -2.31
C GLU A 27 14.89 19.35 -2.11
N THR A 28 14.83 18.32 -1.26
CA THR A 28 15.96 17.45 -0.93
C THR A 28 15.52 15.98 -0.91
N ALA A 29 16.48 15.09 -1.16
CA ALA A 29 16.26 13.65 -1.02
C ALA A 29 16.21 13.27 0.47
N GLU A 30 15.00 13.08 0.97
CA GLU A 30 14.74 12.65 2.35
C GLU A 30 13.73 11.50 2.42
N PRO A 31 13.70 10.70 3.50
CA PRO A 31 12.71 9.64 3.64
C PRO A 31 11.29 10.21 3.74
N PHE A 32 10.36 9.65 2.96
CA PHE A 32 8.97 10.08 2.92
C PHE A 32 8.02 8.88 2.79
N PHE A 33 6.74 9.11 3.10
CA PHE A 33 5.64 8.20 2.82
C PHE A 33 4.59 8.95 2.01
N ARG A 34 4.17 8.39 0.87
CA ARG A 34 3.20 8.99 -0.04
C ARG A 34 2.03 8.05 -0.30
N VAL A 35 0.84 8.62 -0.42
CA VAL A 35 -0.38 7.92 -0.87
C VAL A 35 -0.96 8.68 -2.04
N GLU A 36 -1.32 7.98 -3.09
CA GLU A 36 -2.14 8.51 -4.18
C GLU A 36 -3.58 8.05 -3.97
N LEU A 37 -4.50 9.01 -3.93
CA LEU A 37 -5.92 8.76 -3.71
C LEU A 37 -6.62 8.56 -5.07
N PRO A 38 -7.77 7.87 -5.11
CA PRO A 38 -8.58 7.75 -6.33
C PRO A 38 -9.05 9.09 -6.92
N SER A 39 -9.05 10.18 -6.13
CA SER A 39 -9.30 11.55 -6.60
C SER A 39 -8.16 12.13 -7.44
N GLY A 40 -6.99 11.47 -7.46
CA GLY A 40 -5.75 11.98 -8.05
C GLY A 40 -4.92 12.83 -7.08
N GLU A 41 -5.47 13.23 -5.94
CA GLU A 41 -4.70 13.94 -4.91
C GLU A 41 -3.66 13.03 -4.26
N HIS A 42 -2.59 13.63 -3.75
CA HIS A 42 -1.56 12.90 -3.01
C HIS A 42 -1.47 13.37 -1.56
N LEU A 43 -1.27 12.43 -0.65
CA LEU A 43 -0.92 12.70 0.73
C LEU A 43 0.58 12.44 0.90
N LEU A 44 1.35 13.46 1.32
CA LEU A 44 2.79 13.37 1.52
C LEU A 44 3.14 13.54 3.00
N HIS A 45 3.85 12.57 3.57
CA HIS A 45 4.45 12.66 4.90
C HIS A 45 5.98 12.61 4.78
N ARG A 46 6.64 13.74 5.05
CA ARG A 46 8.10 13.84 5.15
C ARG A 46 8.55 13.37 6.53
N MET A 47 9.41 12.35 6.59
CA MET A 47 9.80 11.72 7.86
C MET A 47 10.93 12.47 8.57
N ALA A 48 11.70 13.31 7.87
CA ALA A 48 12.79 14.10 8.46
C ALA A 48 12.31 14.98 9.62
N ASN A 49 11.05 15.41 9.58
CA ASN A 49 10.43 16.26 10.60
C ASN A 49 9.82 15.45 11.77
N ASN A 50 9.91 14.12 11.76
CA ASN A 50 9.29 13.25 12.76
C ASN A 50 10.30 12.76 13.80
N SER A 51 10.02 13.04 15.08
CA SER A 51 10.82 12.55 16.21
C SER A 51 10.62 11.05 16.49
N ARG A 52 9.57 10.44 15.93
CA ARG A 52 9.28 9.00 16.02
C ARG A 52 9.59 8.29 14.70
N LYS A 53 10.07 7.05 14.81
CA LYS A 53 10.26 6.18 13.64
C LYS A 53 8.92 5.91 12.98
N HIS A 54 8.84 6.12 11.67
CA HIS A 54 7.65 5.80 10.90
C HIS A 54 7.36 4.28 10.93
N PRO A 55 6.12 3.84 11.22
CA PRO A 55 5.80 2.41 11.25
C PRO A 55 5.82 1.80 9.85
N LEU A 56 6.64 0.76 9.63
CA LEU A 56 6.76 0.12 8.30
C LEU A 56 5.43 -0.48 7.77
N GLN A 57 4.55 -0.91 8.66
CA GLN A 57 3.25 -1.49 8.31
C GLN A 57 2.13 -0.45 8.19
N PHE A 58 2.44 0.85 8.34
CA PHE A 58 1.45 1.92 8.43
C PHE A 58 0.46 1.90 7.26
N GLY A 59 0.96 1.90 6.02
CA GLY A 59 0.11 1.90 4.83
C GLY A 59 -0.80 0.68 4.76
N ARG A 60 -0.26 -0.51 5.03
CA ARG A 60 -1.00 -1.77 5.05
C ARG A 60 -2.08 -1.78 6.13
N GLU A 61 -1.78 -1.32 7.34
CA GLU A 61 -2.76 -1.22 8.41
C GLU A 61 -3.94 -0.32 8.03
N VAL A 62 -3.66 0.84 7.42
CA VAL A 62 -4.73 1.76 6.98
C VAL A 62 -5.61 1.08 5.93
N VAL A 63 -5.01 0.48 4.91
CA VAL A 63 -5.76 -0.19 3.82
C VAL A 63 -6.55 -1.38 4.34
N ALA A 64 -5.95 -2.23 5.19
CA ALA A 64 -6.62 -3.37 5.80
C ALA A 64 -7.88 -2.94 6.59
N ASN A 65 -7.80 -1.82 7.32
CA ASN A 65 -8.95 -1.27 8.02
C ASN A 65 -10.01 -0.70 7.06
N ILE A 66 -9.61 -0.05 5.97
CA ILE A 66 -10.56 0.45 4.94
C ILE A 66 -11.32 -0.71 4.29
N LEU A 67 -10.64 -1.82 4.02
CA LEU A 67 -11.22 -3.04 3.46
C LEU A 67 -12.11 -3.82 4.45
N GLY A 68 -12.22 -3.37 5.71
CA GLY A 68 -12.94 -4.11 6.75
C GLY A 68 -12.28 -5.44 7.14
N LYS A 69 -10.99 -5.60 6.83
CA LYS A 69 -10.20 -6.82 7.04
C LYS A 69 -8.93 -6.53 7.85
N PRO A 70 -9.06 -6.09 9.12
CA PRO A 70 -7.92 -5.65 9.94
C PRO A 70 -6.86 -6.74 10.17
N GLU A 71 -7.22 -8.01 10.01
CA GLU A 71 -6.30 -9.15 10.06
C GLU A 71 -5.25 -9.11 8.95
N LEU A 72 -5.55 -8.53 7.78
CA LEU A 72 -4.64 -8.44 6.64
C LEU A 72 -3.51 -7.41 6.82
N LYS A 73 -3.47 -6.75 7.99
CA LYS A 73 -2.29 -6.00 8.43
C LYS A 73 -1.06 -6.89 8.58
N ASP A 74 -1.26 -8.16 8.91
CA ASP A 74 -0.21 -9.17 8.92
C ASP A 74 -0.10 -9.79 7.52
N TRP A 75 1.04 -9.61 6.87
CA TRP A 75 1.27 -10.12 5.52
C TRP A 75 1.15 -11.65 5.46
N LYS A 76 1.46 -12.36 6.56
CA LYS A 76 1.30 -13.82 6.63
C LYS A 76 -0.17 -14.25 6.53
N LYS A 77 -1.10 -13.36 6.89
CA LYS A 77 -2.54 -13.61 6.74
C LYS A 77 -3.07 -13.29 5.35
N CYS A 78 -2.23 -12.74 4.46
CA CYS A 78 -2.57 -12.49 3.07
C CYS A 78 -2.25 -13.67 2.15
N LEU A 79 -1.57 -14.70 2.65
CA LEU A 79 -1.23 -15.88 1.87
C LEU A 79 -2.50 -16.65 1.47
N PRO A 80 -2.57 -17.19 0.25
CA PRO A 80 -3.73 -17.94 -0.21
C PRO A 80 -3.95 -19.17 0.66
N LYS A 81 -5.18 -19.37 1.11
CA LYS A 81 -5.56 -20.53 1.92
C LYS A 81 -6.53 -21.42 1.17
N PRO A 82 -6.52 -22.74 1.44
CA PRO A 82 -7.51 -23.63 0.88
C PRO A 82 -8.93 -23.20 1.24
N THR A 83 -9.80 -23.14 0.24
CA THR A 83 -11.24 -22.89 0.40
C THR A 83 -12.05 -24.06 -0.15
N ALA A 84 -13.37 -24.03 0.01
CA ALA A 84 -14.25 -25.05 -0.56
C ALA A 84 -14.15 -25.13 -2.10
N GLU A 85 -13.91 -23.99 -2.77
CA GLU A 85 -13.78 -23.91 -4.22
C GLU A 85 -12.35 -24.16 -4.72
N ARG A 86 -11.33 -23.96 -3.86
CA ARG A 86 -9.94 -23.97 -4.26
C ARG A 86 -9.07 -24.70 -3.24
N GLN A 87 -8.70 -25.94 -3.55
CA GLN A 87 -7.86 -26.79 -2.71
C GLN A 87 -6.41 -26.80 -3.19
N GLY A 88 -5.46 -27.10 -2.30
CA GLY A 88 -4.03 -27.19 -2.61
C GLY A 88 -3.18 -26.86 -1.38
N THR A 89 -1.85 -27.00 -1.48
CA THR A 89 -0.93 -26.39 -0.51
C THR A 89 -0.86 -24.87 -0.72
N GLU A 90 -0.35 -24.13 0.27
CA GLU A 90 -0.14 -22.68 0.16
C GLU A 90 0.70 -22.32 -1.07
N GLU A 91 1.78 -23.07 -1.32
CA GLU A 91 2.69 -22.85 -2.46
C GLU A 91 1.99 -23.11 -3.81
N GLN A 92 1.13 -24.14 -3.88
CA GLN A 92 0.36 -24.43 -5.08
C GLN A 92 -0.65 -23.32 -5.37
N LEU A 93 -1.35 -22.85 -4.34
CA LEU A 93 -2.33 -21.78 -4.46
C LEU A 93 -1.66 -20.44 -4.83
N GLU A 94 -0.49 -20.15 -4.27
CA GLU A 94 0.30 -18.97 -4.64
C GLU A 94 0.75 -19.04 -6.11
N GLY A 95 1.22 -20.20 -6.56
CA GLY A 95 1.57 -20.42 -7.97
C GLY A 95 0.39 -20.15 -8.90
N LEU A 96 -0.79 -20.65 -8.54
CA LEU A 96 -2.00 -20.43 -9.33
C LEU A 96 -2.43 -18.94 -9.37
N VAL A 97 -2.44 -18.26 -8.23
CA VAL A 97 -2.80 -16.82 -8.17
C VAL A 97 -1.81 -15.98 -8.98
N LYS A 98 -0.52 -16.31 -8.91
CA LYS A 98 0.53 -15.67 -9.73
C LYS A 98 0.27 -15.87 -11.23
N ASP A 99 -0.02 -17.09 -11.66
CA ASP A 99 -0.20 -17.39 -13.08
C ASP A 99 -1.51 -16.77 -13.63
N GLU A 100 -2.57 -16.75 -12.83
CA GLU A 100 -3.81 -16.02 -13.15
C GLU A 100 -3.57 -14.51 -13.28
N PHE A 101 -2.82 -13.93 -12.34
CA PHE A 101 -2.47 -12.51 -12.41
C PHE A 101 -1.69 -12.20 -13.70
N LYS A 102 -0.69 -13.03 -14.04
CA LYS A 102 0.08 -12.87 -15.29
C LYS A 102 -0.80 -12.95 -16.52
N ALA A 103 -1.70 -13.92 -16.60
CA ALA A 103 -2.60 -14.08 -17.73
C ALA A 103 -3.55 -12.87 -17.88
N LEU A 104 -4.11 -12.39 -16.78
CA LEU A 104 -5.01 -11.22 -16.77
C LEU A 104 -4.28 -9.92 -17.13
N PHE A 105 -3.02 -9.76 -16.72
CA PHE A 105 -2.24 -8.56 -16.98
C PHE A 105 -1.44 -8.61 -18.28
N ALA A 106 -1.37 -9.74 -18.99
CA ALA A 106 -0.63 -9.88 -20.24
C ALA A 106 -0.95 -8.78 -21.29
N PRO A 107 -2.22 -8.36 -21.51
CA PRO A 107 -2.54 -7.29 -22.46
C PRO A 107 -2.00 -5.89 -22.08
N PHE A 108 -1.54 -5.70 -20.84
CA PHE A 108 -1.05 -4.44 -20.30
C PHE A 108 0.46 -4.45 -20.06
N ASP A 109 1.16 -5.52 -20.42
CA ASP A 109 2.61 -5.62 -20.27
C ASP A 109 3.31 -4.71 -21.30
N PRO A 110 4.04 -3.66 -20.88
CA PRO A 110 4.69 -2.74 -21.80
C PRO A 110 5.90 -3.34 -22.53
N MET A 111 6.33 -4.54 -22.15
CA MET A 111 7.51 -5.22 -22.69
C MET A 111 7.17 -6.41 -23.61
N GLN A 112 5.93 -6.49 -24.11
CA GLN A 112 5.52 -7.48 -25.12
C GLN A 112 6.27 -7.31 -26.45
#